data_AF-A0A1I7TTR6-F1
#
_entry.id   AF-A0A1I7TTR6-F1
#
_cell.length_a   1.000
_cell.length_b   1.000
_cell.length_c   1.000
_cell.angle_alpha   90.00
_cell.angle_beta   90.00
_cell.angle_gamma   90.00
#
_symmetry.space_group_name_H-M   'P 1'
#
loop_
_entity.id
_entity.type
_entity.pdbx_description
1 polymer ?
#
loop_
_entity_poly.entity_id
_entity_poly.type
_entity_poly.pdbx_seq_one_letter_code
_entity_poly.pdbx_strand_id
1 'polypeptide(L)'
;MKAIYVWLFLFQLPFLDSCLVVRTDQCRCPYRFLDHQAVIAFPMYTDLLANQIQNPLITGDNCSLTMYCEEGYELVFIDTNKLKEFGEYSGDALCDKRTQTWLINDDVWGLTPFKKLDAFCKEIPSDECRCPYRFLDHQAVIAVPQFSAVLPNEIKNPSISGDKFSFHFGEYSADAICDKSTKTWSVSDDGGFTPFNKLDAFCRVITDDCGPNDKTSLIIAYSNGLGLDSNFPAQWFEGMAYSTIGPRVTEFGSIRFDSPIEEDIQLHNSIPDIMNSIASNLKAPLSGTPQNDVRSAIEKILSTKKLQICGATVVIYVNYRVEIFNSEELIAQLRTRHISVYTWEPYFSVPSYLSWISTKTYGHSVVSSLTERAGNSEGNFFFVYAPLWKKTYDVTITYDFPDNDRQLISVRIGSISDQQLDAWAPYND
;
A
#
# COMPACT_ATOMS: atom_id res chain seq x y z
N MET A 1 57.78 -37.90 -54.61
CA MET A 1 57.08 -36.61 -54.77
C MET A 1 55.86 -36.60 -53.87
N LYS A 2 55.58 -35.43 -53.28
CA LYS A 2 54.61 -35.13 -52.22
C LYS A 2 53.19 -35.66 -52.50
N ALA A 3 52.52 -36.19 -51.48
CA ALA A 3 51.12 -35.90 -51.15
C ALA A 3 50.75 -36.59 -49.84
N ILE A 4 50.68 -35.79 -48.77
CA ILE A 4 50.04 -36.10 -47.50
C ILE A 4 48.53 -35.93 -47.73
N TYR A 5 47.76 -37.00 -47.55
CA TYR A 5 46.31 -36.91 -47.32
C TYR A 5 45.93 -37.94 -46.26
N VAL A 6 45.88 -37.44 -45.03
CA VAL A 6 45.29 -38.10 -43.86
C VAL A 6 43.78 -38.03 -44.02
N TRP A 7 43.13 -39.13 -44.38
CA TRP A 7 41.68 -39.30 -44.25
C TRP A 7 41.35 -40.78 -43.98
N LEU A 8 40.45 -40.97 -43.01
CA LEU A 8 39.66 -42.18 -42.70
C LEU A 8 40.28 -43.24 -41.78
N PHE A 9 40.25 -42.96 -40.47
CA PHE A 9 40.12 -43.97 -39.43
C PHE A 9 39.34 -43.42 -38.22
N LEU A 10 38.08 -43.01 -38.43
CA LEU A 10 37.16 -42.68 -37.35
C LEU A 10 35.73 -43.09 -37.72
N PHE A 11 35.49 -44.40 -37.73
CA PHE A 11 34.18 -44.95 -37.41
C PHE A 11 34.43 -46.05 -36.41
N GLN A 12 33.81 -45.92 -35.23
CA GLN A 12 33.64 -46.89 -34.13
C GLN A 12 34.01 -46.28 -32.76
N LEU A 13 33.25 -45.27 -32.33
CA LEU A 13 33.07 -44.98 -30.91
C LEU A 13 31.56 -44.77 -30.64
N PRO A 14 30.93 -45.62 -29.82
CA PRO A 14 29.54 -45.44 -29.40
C PRO A 14 29.43 -44.20 -28.51
N PHE A 15 28.35 -43.44 -28.71
CA PHE A 15 27.93 -42.35 -27.85
C PHE A 15 27.81 -42.86 -26.40
N LEU A 16 28.81 -42.54 -25.57
CA LEU A 16 28.65 -42.63 -24.13
C LEU A 16 27.78 -41.44 -23.73
N ASP A 17 26.52 -41.73 -23.41
CA ASP A 17 25.66 -40.90 -22.57
C ASP A 17 26.39 -40.62 -21.26
N SER A 18 27.23 -39.58 -21.27
CA SER A 18 27.79 -39.00 -20.06
C SER A 18 26.71 -38.13 -19.45
N CYS A 19 25.74 -38.77 -18.78
CA CYS A 19 24.99 -38.10 -17.73
C CYS A 19 26.00 -37.65 -16.69
N LEU A 20 26.35 -36.37 -16.70
CA LEU A 20 26.97 -35.72 -15.57
C LEU A 20 25.97 -35.82 -14.40
N VAL A 21 26.14 -36.84 -13.57
CA VAL A 21 25.46 -36.90 -12.27
C VAL A 21 26.11 -35.82 -11.41
N VAL A 22 25.57 -34.61 -11.45
CA VAL A 22 25.81 -33.63 -10.40
C VAL A 22 25.13 -34.20 -9.16
N ARG A 23 25.92 -34.87 -8.31
CA ARG A 23 25.50 -35.11 -6.92
C ARG A 23 25.42 -33.74 -6.27
N THR A 24 24.24 -33.16 -6.21
CA THR A 24 23.98 -32.04 -5.32
C THR A 24 24.10 -32.59 -3.90
N ASP A 25 25.14 -32.19 -3.17
CA ASP A 25 25.25 -32.54 -1.75
C ASP A 25 24.00 -32.00 -1.04
N GLN A 26 23.11 -32.91 -0.66
CA GLN A 26 21.88 -32.57 0.06
C GLN A 26 22.26 -31.99 1.43
N CYS A 27 21.54 -30.96 1.87
CA CYS A 27 21.66 -30.46 3.23
C CYS A 27 21.14 -31.53 4.21
N ARG A 28 21.99 -31.98 5.13
CA ARG A 28 21.71 -33.01 6.14
C ARG A 28 22.15 -32.56 7.53
N CYS A 29 22.07 -31.26 7.80
CA CYS A 29 22.40 -30.72 9.10
C CYS A 29 21.38 -31.23 10.16
N PRO A 30 21.83 -31.87 11.26
CA PRO A 30 20.93 -32.52 12.20
C PRO A 30 20.26 -31.52 13.15
N TYR A 31 18.98 -31.73 13.43
CA TYR A 31 18.23 -31.02 14.48
C TYR A 31 17.29 -31.98 15.21
N ARG A 32 16.92 -31.63 16.44
CA ARG A 32 15.98 -32.41 17.26
C ARG A 32 15.37 -31.52 18.34
N PHE A 33 14.10 -31.75 18.68
CA PHE A 33 13.46 -31.12 19.82
C PHE A 33 13.73 -31.89 21.10
N LEU A 34 14.10 -31.17 22.16
CA LEU A 34 14.35 -31.75 23.48
C LEU A 34 13.05 -31.76 24.29
N ASP A 35 12.72 -32.92 24.85
CA ASP A 35 11.67 -33.04 25.85
C ASP A 35 12.19 -32.68 27.25
N HIS A 36 11.29 -32.59 28.23
CA HIS A 36 11.64 -32.25 29.61
C HIS A 36 12.77 -33.13 30.19
N GLN A 37 12.72 -34.45 29.95
CA GLN A 37 13.75 -35.38 30.44
C GLN A 37 15.12 -35.14 29.80
N ALA A 38 15.14 -34.81 28.51
CA ALA A 38 16.37 -34.47 27.81
C ALA A 38 16.92 -33.10 28.22
N VAL A 39 16.07 -32.14 28.55
CA VAL A 39 16.48 -30.80 29.00
C VAL A 39 17.08 -30.84 30.42
N ILE A 40 16.43 -31.51 31.38
CA ILE A 40 16.94 -31.59 32.76
C ILE A 40 18.24 -32.42 32.90
N ALA A 41 18.60 -33.18 31.86
CA ALA A 41 19.89 -33.85 31.79
C ALA A 41 21.07 -32.87 31.58
N PHE A 42 20.80 -31.63 31.18
CA PHE A 42 21.80 -30.57 31.09
C PHE A 42 22.00 -29.90 32.46
N PRO A 43 23.25 -29.76 32.95
CA PRO A 43 23.53 -29.22 34.29
C PRO A 43 22.97 -27.82 34.58
N MET A 44 22.69 -27.01 33.54
CA MET A 44 22.14 -25.65 33.70
C MET A 44 20.61 -25.58 33.83
N TYR A 45 19.89 -26.69 33.64
CA TYR A 45 18.42 -26.72 33.61
C TYR A 45 17.81 -27.80 34.52
N THR A 46 18.49 -28.13 35.62
CA THR A 46 18.06 -29.20 36.53
C THR A 46 16.72 -28.93 37.23
N ASP A 47 16.31 -27.67 37.31
CA ASP A 47 15.18 -27.20 38.12
C ASP A 47 13.94 -26.81 37.30
N LEU A 48 13.93 -27.07 35.98
CA LEU A 48 12.76 -26.80 35.13
C LEU A 48 11.65 -27.83 35.36
N LEU A 49 10.40 -27.36 35.48
CA LEU A 49 9.22 -28.23 35.52
C LEU A 49 8.76 -28.60 34.10
N ALA A 50 8.08 -29.75 33.96
CA ALA A 50 7.65 -30.25 32.66
C ALA A 50 6.63 -29.33 31.95
N ASN A 51 5.85 -28.57 32.71
CA ASN A 51 4.90 -27.59 32.18
C ASN A 51 5.56 -26.26 31.77
N GLN A 52 6.85 -26.08 32.04
CA GLN A 52 7.61 -24.89 31.67
C GLN A 52 8.41 -25.10 30.38
N ILE A 53 8.16 -26.20 29.67
CA ILE A 53 8.88 -26.56 28.45
C ILE A 53 7.88 -26.94 27.35
N GLN A 54 8.13 -26.44 26.15
CA GLN A 54 7.38 -26.82 24.95
C GLN A 54 8.31 -27.06 23.75
N ASN A 55 7.79 -27.73 22.73
CA ASN A 55 8.51 -27.92 21.49
C ASN A 55 8.47 -26.62 20.66
N PRO A 56 9.59 -26.22 20.04
CA PRO A 56 9.60 -25.13 19.08
C PRO A 56 8.75 -25.44 17.85
N LEU A 57 8.16 -24.40 17.27
CA LEU A 57 7.56 -24.42 15.95
C LEU A 57 8.67 -24.17 14.91
N ILE A 58 8.57 -24.82 13.75
CA ILE A 58 9.57 -24.75 12.68
C ILE A 58 8.94 -24.38 11.35
N THR A 59 9.63 -23.52 10.60
CA THR A 59 9.35 -23.22 9.19
C THR A 59 10.64 -23.32 8.38
N GLY A 60 10.51 -23.54 7.06
CA GLY A 60 11.65 -23.67 6.14
C GLY A 60 11.89 -25.09 5.63
N ASP A 61 13.13 -25.37 5.23
CA ASP A 61 13.57 -26.64 4.66
C ASP A 61 14.88 -27.14 5.30
N ASN A 62 15.43 -28.24 4.77
CA ASN A 62 16.65 -28.85 5.32
C ASN A 62 17.92 -28.01 5.11
N CYS A 63 17.88 -26.96 4.29
CA CYS A 63 18.99 -26.05 4.01
C CYS A 63 18.89 -24.73 4.76
N SER A 64 17.67 -24.29 5.09
CA SER A 64 17.40 -23.07 5.83
C SER A 64 16.16 -23.29 6.69
N LEU A 65 16.30 -23.14 8.00
CA LEU A 65 15.18 -23.27 8.93
C LEU A 65 15.10 -22.08 9.87
N THR A 66 13.88 -21.78 10.28
CA THR A 66 13.57 -20.82 11.33
C THR A 66 12.79 -21.56 12.41
N MET A 67 13.24 -21.43 13.67
CA MET A 67 12.51 -21.96 14.82
C MET A 67 12.02 -20.81 15.71
N TYR A 68 10.85 -20.97 16.32
CA TYR A 68 10.27 -19.99 17.24
C TYR A 68 9.37 -20.67 18.28
N CYS A 69 9.05 -19.94 19.34
CA CYS A 69 8.19 -20.40 20.43
C CYS A 69 6.83 -19.69 20.40
N GLU A 70 5.82 -20.28 21.04
CA GLU A 70 4.58 -19.56 21.34
C GLU A 70 4.81 -18.47 22.39
N GLU A 71 3.92 -17.48 22.43
CA GLU A 71 4.00 -16.35 23.36
C GLU A 71 4.16 -16.80 24.82
N GLY A 72 5.05 -16.14 25.57
CA GLY A 72 5.37 -16.47 26.96
C GLY A 72 6.52 -17.48 27.15
N TYR A 73 7.14 -17.95 26.05
CA TYR A 73 8.29 -18.86 26.09
C TYR A 73 9.47 -18.29 25.30
N GLU A 74 10.68 -18.61 25.74
CA GLU A 74 11.93 -18.27 25.05
C GLU A 74 12.60 -19.49 24.39
N LEU A 75 13.19 -19.26 23.22
CA LEU A 75 13.86 -20.29 22.43
C LEU A 75 15.31 -20.49 22.88
N VAL A 76 15.70 -21.76 23.04
CA VAL A 76 17.07 -22.14 23.39
C VAL A 76 17.60 -23.16 22.39
N PHE A 77 18.78 -22.88 21.84
CA PHE A 77 19.57 -23.82 21.05
C PHE A 77 20.77 -24.33 21.82
N ILE A 78 20.98 -25.65 21.76
CA ILE A 78 22.09 -26.35 22.37
C ILE A 78 22.83 -27.17 21.32
N ASP A 79 24.15 -27.01 21.30
CA ASP A 79 25.12 -27.95 20.72
C ASP A 79 26.05 -28.39 21.85
N THR A 80 26.75 -29.52 21.70
CA THR A 80 27.48 -30.25 22.77
C THR A 80 28.23 -29.36 23.78
N ASN A 81 28.79 -28.23 23.35
CA ASN A 81 29.47 -27.25 24.22
C ASN A 81 29.03 -25.79 23.98
N LYS A 82 27.91 -25.56 23.29
CA LYS A 82 27.42 -24.21 22.94
C LYS A 82 25.95 -24.10 23.28
N LEU A 83 25.59 -22.95 23.82
CA LEU A 83 24.22 -22.62 24.15
C LEU A 83 23.94 -21.20 23.67
N LYS A 84 22.79 -21.01 23.04
CA LYS A 84 22.29 -19.70 22.62
C LYS A 84 20.83 -19.60 23.05
N GLU A 85 20.54 -18.59 23.84
CA GLU A 85 19.18 -18.18 24.20
C GLU A 85 18.80 -17.03 23.27
N PHE A 86 17.61 -17.13 22.67
CA PHE A 86 17.08 -16.13 21.75
C PHE A 86 16.03 -15.24 22.40
N GLY A 87 15.68 -15.49 23.68
CA GLY A 87 14.53 -14.83 24.29
C GLY A 87 13.26 -15.14 23.50
N GLU A 88 12.40 -14.14 23.36
CA GLU A 88 11.13 -14.23 22.60
C GLU A 88 11.32 -14.28 21.07
N TYR A 89 12.55 -14.12 20.58
CA TYR A 89 12.84 -14.04 19.15
C TYR A 89 13.01 -15.41 18.50
N SER A 90 12.78 -15.47 17.19
CA SER A 90 13.04 -16.65 16.38
C SER A 90 14.54 -16.85 16.12
N GLY A 91 14.96 -18.10 16.01
CA GLY A 91 16.31 -18.49 15.63
C GLY A 91 16.38 -18.93 14.18
N ASP A 92 17.11 -18.20 13.35
CA ASP A 92 17.39 -18.57 11.97
C ASP A 92 18.69 -19.37 11.86
N ALA A 93 18.65 -20.45 11.08
CA ALA A 93 19.78 -21.33 10.87
C ALA A 93 19.95 -21.71 9.40
N LEU A 94 21.18 -21.58 8.90
CA LEU A 94 21.58 -21.94 7.54
C LEU A 94 22.49 -23.16 7.55
N CYS A 95 22.18 -24.20 6.79
CA CYS A 95 23.01 -25.40 6.74
C CYS A 95 24.24 -25.18 5.83
N ASP A 96 25.44 -25.21 6.39
CA ASP A 96 26.66 -25.28 5.59
C ASP A 96 26.79 -26.68 4.97
N LYS A 97 26.60 -26.75 3.64
CA LYS A 97 26.64 -28.01 2.87
C LYS A 97 27.99 -28.72 2.93
N ARG A 98 29.10 -28.00 3.16
CA ARG A 98 30.44 -28.59 3.19
C ARG A 98 30.75 -29.22 4.53
N THR A 99 30.40 -28.55 5.62
CA THR A 99 30.69 -29.03 6.98
C THR A 99 29.53 -29.79 7.61
N GLN A 100 28.33 -29.70 7.01
CA GLN A 100 27.07 -30.24 7.53
C GLN A 100 26.77 -29.72 8.94
N THR A 101 27.03 -28.43 9.15
CA THR A 101 26.78 -27.70 10.41
C THR A 101 25.82 -26.53 10.19
N TRP A 102 25.00 -26.23 11.19
CA TRP A 102 24.12 -25.07 11.19
C TRP A 102 24.91 -23.79 11.47
N LEU A 103 24.72 -22.76 10.66
CA LEU A 103 25.27 -21.43 10.83
C LEU A 103 24.18 -20.55 11.44
N ILE A 104 24.44 -20.04 12.64
CA ILE A 104 23.46 -19.33 13.47
C ILE A 104 23.99 -17.93 13.73
N ASN A 105 23.15 -16.91 13.55
CA ASN A 105 23.53 -15.56 13.90
C ASN A 105 23.56 -15.40 15.44
N ASP A 106 24.70 -15.02 16.00
CA ASP A 106 24.86 -14.90 17.46
C ASP A 106 24.89 -13.47 18.01
N ASP A 107 24.63 -12.47 17.18
CA ASP A 107 24.57 -11.02 17.47
C ASP A 107 25.88 -10.37 17.92
N VAL A 108 26.91 -11.15 18.22
CA VAL A 108 28.15 -10.60 18.79
C VAL A 108 29.31 -10.67 17.80
N TRP A 109 29.39 -11.68 16.92
CA TRP A 109 30.54 -11.80 15.97
C TRP A 109 30.24 -12.42 14.58
N GLY A 110 28.98 -12.69 14.24
CA GLY A 110 28.57 -13.20 12.93
C GLY A 110 27.95 -14.60 12.97
N LEU A 111 28.09 -15.37 11.88
CA LEU A 111 27.53 -16.73 11.76
C LEU A 111 28.37 -17.75 12.54
N THR A 112 27.82 -18.25 13.65
CA THR A 112 28.46 -19.25 14.51
C THR A 112 28.02 -20.68 14.14
N PRO A 113 28.97 -21.62 13.92
CA PRO A 113 28.65 -22.98 13.52
C PRO A 113 28.24 -23.87 14.71
N PHE A 114 27.12 -24.59 14.56
CA PHE A 114 26.55 -25.59 15.46
C PHE A 114 26.54 -26.95 14.76
N LYS A 115 27.10 -27.99 15.39
CA LYS A 115 27.16 -29.34 14.83
C LYS A 115 25.79 -30.01 14.76
N LYS A 116 24.92 -29.67 15.72
CA LYS A 116 23.53 -30.08 15.79
C LYS A 116 22.71 -28.98 16.46
N LEU A 117 21.43 -28.95 16.14
CA LEU A 117 20.44 -28.09 16.79
C LEU A 117 19.56 -28.91 17.72
N ASP A 118 19.96 -29.09 18.97
CA ASP A 118 19.04 -29.54 20.00
C ASP A 118 18.28 -28.30 20.52
N ALA A 119 16.96 -28.25 20.33
CA ALA A 119 16.17 -27.04 20.60
C ALA A 119 14.97 -27.32 21.52
N PHE A 120 14.63 -26.37 22.39
CA PHE A 120 13.42 -26.37 23.20
C PHE A 120 12.99 -24.93 23.51
N CYS A 121 11.74 -24.77 23.91
CA CYS A 121 11.19 -23.52 24.41
C CYS A 121 11.02 -23.63 25.94
N LYS A 122 11.49 -22.65 26.70
CA LYS A 122 11.28 -22.58 28.16
C LYS A 122 10.42 -21.38 28.54
N GLU A 123 9.51 -21.56 29.50
CA GLU A 123 8.62 -20.49 29.97
C GLU A 123 9.47 -19.34 30.53
N ILE A 124 9.17 -18.11 30.09
CA ILE A 124 9.84 -16.91 30.60
C ILE A 124 9.30 -16.65 32.01
N PRO A 125 10.13 -16.71 33.08
CA PRO A 125 9.66 -16.43 34.43
C PRO A 125 9.05 -15.02 34.49
N SER A 126 7.82 -14.88 35.01
CA SER A 126 7.05 -13.61 34.97
C SER A 126 7.61 -12.48 35.87
N ASP A 127 8.87 -12.56 36.26
CA ASP A 127 9.57 -11.60 37.10
C ASP A 127 10.83 -11.12 36.36
N GLU A 128 10.67 -10.11 35.49
CA GLU A 128 11.64 -9.01 35.23
C GLU A 128 11.45 -8.32 33.86
N CYS A 129 10.26 -7.78 33.59
CA CYS A 129 10.08 -6.53 32.81
C CYS A 129 8.59 -6.15 32.77
N ARG A 130 8.11 -5.45 33.81
CA ARG A 130 6.76 -4.85 33.80
C ARG A 130 6.83 -3.36 33.49
N CYS A 131 7.49 -2.98 32.40
CA CYS A 131 7.24 -1.64 31.86
C CYS A 131 5.85 -1.68 31.22
N PRO A 132 4.90 -0.84 31.65
CA PRO A 132 3.53 -0.95 31.19
C PRO A 132 3.46 -0.59 29.71
N TYR A 133 2.84 -1.45 28.92
CA TYR A 133 2.53 -1.20 27.52
C TYR A 133 1.12 -1.68 27.21
N ARG A 134 0.55 -1.18 26.12
CA ARG A 134 -0.75 -1.62 25.61
C ARG A 134 -0.84 -1.30 24.12
N PHE A 135 -1.26 -2.28 23.34
CA PHE A 135 -1.70 -2.04 21.98
C PHE A 135 -3.11 -1.46 22.02
N LEU A 136 -3.32 -0.32 21.37
CA LEU A 136 -4.63 0.28 21.24
C LEU A 136 -5.28 -0.23 19.96
N ASP A 137 -6.46 -0.83 20.12
CA ASP A 137 -7.38 -1.00 19.01
C ASP A 137 -8.09 0.33 18.69
N HIS A 138 -8.85 0.34 17.59
CA HIS A 138 -9.57 1.53 17.14
C HIS A 138 -10.49 2.15 18.21
N GLN A 139 -11.16 1.34 19.03
CA GLN A 139 -12.05 1.83 20.08
C GLN A 139 -11.26 2.38 21.28
N ALA A 140 -10.14 1.75 21.61
CA ALA A 140 -9.25 2.16 22.68
C ALA A 140 -8.51 3.48 22.36
N VAL A 141 -8.18 3.73 21.08
CA VAL A 141 -7.61 5.02 20.62
C VAL A 141 -8.59 6.17 20.86
N ILE A 142 -9.85 6.00 20.44
CA ILE A 142 -10.91 7.02 20.58
C ILE A 142 -11.20 7.35 22.05
N ALA A 143 -11.00 6.38 22.95
CA ALA A 143 -11.25 6.52 24.39
C ALA A 143 -10.13 7.26 25.16
N VAL A 144 -8.98 7.56 24.54
CA VAL A 144 -7.90 8.30 25.22
C VAL A 144 -8.25 9.79 25.26
N PRO A 145 -8.34 10.45 26.43
CA PRO A 145 -8.82 11.83 26.58
C PRO A 145 -8.07 12.89 25.76
N GLN A 146 -6.83 12.59 25.39
CA GLN A 146 -5.95 13.46 24.60
C GLN A 146 -6.18 13.31 23.08
N PHE A 147 -6.70 12.16 22.66
CA PHE A 147 -7.15 11.88 21.29
C PHE A 147 -8.67 12.04 21.14
N SER A 148 -9.44 12.08 22.24
CA SER A 148 -10.90 12.16 22.24
C SER A 148 -11.47 13.55 21.90
N ALA A 149 -10.61 14.57 21.75
CA ALA A 149 -10.99 15.88 21.23
C ALA A 149 -10.76 15.99 19.70
N VAL A 150 -10.35 14.89 19.06
CA VAL A 150 -9.98 14.83 17.64
C VAL A 150 -10.95 13.87 16.95
N LEU A 151 -11.76 14.40 16.03
CA LEU A 151 -12.59 13.59 15.15
C LEU A 151 -11.70 12.63 14.32
N PRO A 152 -12.20 11.46 13.89
CA PRO A 152 -11.41 10.37 13.30
C PRO A 152 -10.50 10.72 12.11
N ASN A 153 -10.63 11.91 11.51
CA ASN A 153 -10.00 12.27 10.24
C ASN A 153 -9.17 13.57 10.23
N GLU A 154 -8.75 14.13 11.37
CA GLU A 154 -7.80 15.26 11.38
C GLU A 154 -6.63 15.04 12.36
N ILE A 155 -5.52 14.45 11.91
CA ILE A 155 -4.21 14.78 12.50
C ILE A 155 -3.73 16.07 11.82
N LYS A 156 -4.32 17.20 12.22
CA LYS A 156 -3.63 18.49 12.05
C LYS A 156 -2.73 18.67 13.26
N ASN A 157 -1.41 18.65 13.01
CA ASN A 157 -0.32 19.01 13.91
C ASN A 157 -0.75 19.50 15.31
N PRO A 158 -0.62 18.68 16.36
CA PRO A 158 -0.64 19.20 17.72
C PRO A 158 0.67 19.98 17.94
N SER A 159 0.67 21.28 17.63
CA SER A 159 1.56 22.21 18.31
C SER A 159 0.87 22.68 19.59
N ILE A 160 1.16 22.00 20.69
CA ILE A 160 1.04 22.56 22.03
C ILE A 160 2.36 22.33 22.74
N SER A 161 3.07 23.45 22.92
CA SER A 161 4.15 23.70 23.87
C SER A 161 4.21 22.73 25.06
N GLY A 162 5.36 22.07 25.25
CA GLY A 162 5.83 21.69 26.59
C GLY A 162 6.58 20.37 26.66
N ASP A 163 5.92 19.25 26.36
CA ASP A 163 6.44 17.91 26.64
C ASP A 163 6.12 16.96 25.48
N LYS A 164 7.13 16.24 24.96
CA LYS A 164 6.99 15.27 23.85
C LYS A 164 6.11 14.09 24.30
N PHE A 165 4.84 14.04 23.89
CA PHE A 165 3.90 12.95 24.28
C PHE A 165 3.62 11.90 23.20
N SER A 166 4.12 12.04 21.96
CA SER A 166 3.94 11.03 20.92
C SER A 166 5.11 10.99 19.93
N PHE A 167 5.39 9.81 19.38
CA PHE A 167 6.41 9.57 18.37
C PHE A 167 5.80 8.85 17.16
N HIS A 168 6.21 9.28 15.96
CA HIS A 168 5.80 8.71 14.69
C HIS A 168 7.01 8.01 14.04
N PHE A 169 6.89 6.70 13.79
CA PHE A 169 7.97 5.87 13.26
C PHE A 169 7.84 5.55 11.76
N GLY A 170 6.75 6.00 11.11
CA GLY A 170 6.52 5.76 9.68
C GLY A 170 6.44 4.26 9.33
N GLU A 171 7.16 3.86 8.29
CA GLU A 171 7.31 2.45 7.86
C GLU A 171 8.32 1.66 8.71
N TYR A 172 9.06 2.32 9.59
CA TYR A 172 10.15 1.72 10.35
C TYR A 172 9.65 1.14 11.67
N SER A 173 10.36 0.12 12.18
CA SER A 173 10.10 -0.42 13.51
C SER A 173 10.38 0.62 14.58
N ALA A 174 9.52 0.66 15.60
CA ALA A 174 9.76 1.44 16.80
C ALA A 174 10.51 0.56 17.80
N ASP A 175 11.78 0.88 18.08
CA ASP A 175 12.59 0.15 19.04
C ASP A 175 12.54 0.84 20.41
N ALA A 176 12.17 0.07 21.45
CA ALA A 176 12.07 0.55 22.82
C ALA A 176 12.74 -0.42 23.81
N ILE A 177 13.47 0.14 24.77
CA ILE A 177 14.20 -0.60 25.80
C ILE A 177 13.57 -0.32 27.17
N CYS A 178 13.10 -1.34 27.88
CA CYS A 178 12.58 -1.19 29.25
C CYS A 178 13.75 -1.10 30.25
N ASP A 179 13.86 0.03 30.95
CA ASP A 179 14.77 0.18 32.08
C ASP A 179 14.21 -0.55 33.30
N LYS A 180 14.94 -1.59 33.75
CA LYS A 180 14.54 -2.44 34.87
C LYS A 180 14.46 -1.71 36.21
N SER A 181 15.26 -0.66 36.40
CA SER A 181 15.41 0.09 37.66
C SER A 181 14.33 1.15 37.82
N THR A 182 14.03 1.89 36.74
CA THR A 182 13.04 2.97 36.75
C THR A 182 11.65 2.49 36.32
N LYS A 183 11.54 1.31 35.72
CA LYS A 183 10.32 0.77 35.08
C LYS A 183 9.80 1.69 33.97
N THR A 184 10.71 2.39 33.29
CA THR A 184 10.38 3.28 32.17
C THR A 184 10.94 2.72 30.87
N TRP A 185 10.20 2.88 29.78
CA TRP A 185 10.67 2.62 28.43
C TRP A 185 11.63 3.72 27.98
N SER A 186 12.66 3.37 27.23
CA SER A 186 13.54 4.29 26.50
C SER A 186 13.35 4.00 25.02
N VAL A 187 12.69 4.91 24.31
CA VAL A 187 12.33 4.74 22.89
C VAL A 187 13.36 5.47 22.04
N SER A 188 13.91 4.79 21.04
CA SER A 188 14.89 5.37 20.10
C SER A 188 14.19 6.23 19.04
N ASP A 189 14.55 7.51 18.90
CA ASP A 189 14.12 8.42 17.83
C ASP A 189 15.32 8.89 16.97
N ASP A 190 15.07 9.59 15.85
CA ASP A 190 16.11 10.15 14.96
C ASP A 190 17.08 11.14 15.67
N GLY A 191 16.84 11.47 16.94
CA GLY A 191 17.64 12.38 17.76
C GLY A 191 18.19 11.77 19.07
N GLY A 192 17.95 10.49 19.38
CA GLY A 192 18.43 9.82 20.61
C GLY A 192 17.38 8.95 21.31
N PHE A 193 17.49 8.78 22.64
CA PHE A 193 16.57 7.98 23.46
C PHE A 193 15.67 8.88 24.31
N THR A 194 14.35 8.66 24.25
CA THR A 194 13.35 9.38 25.05
C THR A 194 12.65 8.46 26.06
N PRO A 195 12.57 8.83 27.36
CA PRO A 195 11.97 7.98 28.38
C PRO A 195 10.43 8.10 28.45
N PHE A 196 9.73 6.98 28.69
CA PHE A 196 8.28 6.88 28.84
C PHE A 196 7.88 5.99 30.03
N ASN A 197 6.94 6.46 30.84
CA ASN A 197 6.40 5.66 31.95
C ASN A 197 5.43 4.55 31.49
N LYS A 198 4.86 4.67 30.28
CA LYS A 198 3.95 3.72 29.65
C LYS A 198 3.98 3.89 28.14
N LEU A 199 3.93 2.78 27.38
CA LEU A 199 3.77 2.80 25.92
C LEU A 199 2.34 2.39 25.53
N ASP A 200 1.58 3.33 24.99
CA ASP A 200 0.34 3.02 24.28
C ASP A 200 0.66 3.13 22.77
N ALA A 201 0.56 2.03 22.02
CA ALA A 201 0.96 1.96 20.61
C ALA A 201 -0.19 1.48 19.72
N PHE A 202 -0.26 1.99 18.49
CA PHE A 202 -1.21 1.53 17.47
C PHE A 202 -0.59 1.70 16.08
N CYS A 203 -0.95 0.81 15.16
CA CYS A 203 -0.64 0.98 13.75
C CYS A 203 -1.77 1.76 13.09
N ARG A 204 -1.43 2.85 12.41
CA ARG A 204 -2.32 3.46 11.43
C ARG A 204 -1.91 2.98 10.04
N VAL A 205 -2.86 2.90 9.12
CA VAL A 205 -2.52 2.82 7.71
C VAL A 205 -1.62 4.03 7.42
N ILE A 206 -0.49 3.81 6.77
CA ILE A 206 0.31 4.90 6.20
C ILE A 206 -0.51 5.45 5.06
N THR A 207 -1.43 6.34 5.41
CA THR A 207 -1.87 7.36 4.50
C THR A 207 -0.61 8.13 4.18
N ASP A 208 -0.25 8.23 2.90
CA ASP A 208 0.54 9.38 2.46
C ASP A 208 -0.12 10.57 3.16
N ASP A 209 0.60 11.24 4.09
CA ASP A 209 0.06 12.38 4.82
C ASP A 209 -0.06 13.51 3.80
N CYS A 210 -1.08 13.37 2.96
CA CYS A 210 -1.40 14.28 1.93
C CYS A 210 -1.72 15.60 2.69
N GLY A 211 -1.21 16.72 2.20
CA GLY A 211 -1.56 18.05 2.66
C GLY A 211 -2.46 18.75 1.65
N PRO A 212 -3.43 19.57 2.08
CA PRO A 212 -4.25 20.35 1.14
C PRO A 212 -3.41 21.34 0.30
N ASN A 213 -2.21 21.68 0.76
CA ASN A 213 -1.28 22.57 0.06
C ASN A 213 -0.21 21.83 -0.76
N ASP A 214 -0.24 20.51 -0.79
CA ASP A 214 0.74 19.73 -1.50
C ASP A 214 0.58 19.90 -3.01
N LYS A 215 1.69 19.73 -3.72
CA LYS A 215 1.66 19.59 -5.17
C LYS A 215 0.83 18.36 -5.54
N THR A 216 0.10 18.47 -6.62
CA THR A 216 -0.84 17.45 -7.08
C THR A 216 -0.67 17.19 -8.59
N SER A 217 -1.33 16.14 -9.07
CA SER A 217 -1.34 15.75 -10.47
C SER A 217 -2.72 15.88 -11.11
N LEU A 218 -2.72 16.13 -12.42
CA LEU A 218 -3.89 15.95 -13.27
C LEU A 218 -3.68 14.67 -14.09
N ILE A 219 -4.63 13.76 -13.98
CA ILE A 219 -4.61 12.48 -14.68
C ILE A 219 -5.85 12.37 -15.56
N ILE A 220 -5.69 12.11 -16.85
CA ILE A 220 -6.79 11.91 -17.78
C ILE A 220 -6.85 10.45 -18.22
N ALA A 221 -7.91 9.77 -17.80
CA ALA A 221 -8.28 8.45 -18.29
C ALA A 221 -9.30 8.61 -19.43
N TYR A 222 -9.07 7.98 -20.58
CA TYR A 222 -9.98 8.09 -21.72
C TYR A 222 -10.17 6.75 -22.44
N SER A 223 -11.40 6.49 -22.86
CA SER A 223 -11.72 5.31 -23.66
C SER A 223 -11.13 5.45 -25.06
N ASN A 224 -10.48 4.39 -25.54
CA ASN A 224 -9.98 4.27 -26.91
C ASN A 224 -11.10 4.46 -27.94
N GLY A 225 -12.35 4.13 -27.60
CA GLY A 225 -13.48 4.20 -28.50
C GLY A 225 -14.08 5.60 -28.69
N LEU A 226 -13.64 6.63 -27.97
CA LEU A 226 -14.21 7.99 -28.05
C LEU A 226 -14.10 8.61 -29.45
N GLY A 227 -13.03 8.33 -30.19
CA GLY A 227 -12.77 8.93 -31.51
C GLY A 227 -13.34 8.16 -32.70
N LEU A 228 -14.01 7.01 -32.47
CA LEU A 228 -14.42 6.11 -33.55
C LEU A 228 -15.53 6.68 -34.43
N ASP A 229 -16.54 7.32 -33.81
CA ASP A 229 -17.74 7.77 -34.50
C ASP A 229 -17.72 9.27 -34.84
N SER A 230 -16.77 10.03 -34.28
CA SER A 230 -16.69 11.48 -34.45
C SER A 230 -15.30 12.04 -34.09
N ASN A 231 -14.89 13.10 -34.80
CA ASN A 231 -13.71 13.90 -34.44
C ASN A 231 -13.98 14.88 -33.30
N PHE A 232 -15.23 14.99 -32.82
CA PHE A 232 -15.61 15.95 -31.80
C PHE A 232 -14.81 15.79 -30.50
N PRO A 233 -14.61 14.57 -29.94
CA PRO A 233 -13.80 14.42 -28.73
C PRO A 233 -12.35 14.87 -28.92
N ALA A 234 -11.74 14.58 -30.06
CA ALA A 234 -10.38 15.04 -30.36
C ALA A 234 -10.30 16.58 -30.43
N GLN A 235 -11.25 17.23 -31.10
CA GLN A 235 -11.33 18.70 -31.16
C GLN A 235 -11.59 19.33 -29.78
N TRP A 236 -12.37 18.66 -28.95
CA TRP A 236 -12.63 19.10 -27.58
C TRP A 236 -11.34 19.09 -26.76
N PHE A 237 -10.55 18.01 -26.80
CA PHE A 237 -9.25 17.95 -26.14
C PHE A 237 -8.28 19.03 -26.67
N GLU A 238 -8.22 19.27 -27.98
CA GLU A 238 -7.43 20.37 -28.55
C GLU A 238 -7.86 21.74 -28.01
N GLY A 239 -9.16 21.96 -27.81
CA GLY A 239 -9.70 23.18 -27.19
C GLY A 239 -9.30 23.33 -25.72
N MET A 240 -9.21 22.23 -24.99
CA MET A 240 -8.81 22.19 -23.57
C MET A 240 -7.31 22.43 -23.36
N ALA A 241 -6.49 22.40 -24.42
CA ALA A 241 -5.06 22.74 -24.33
C ALA A 241 -4.82 24.19 -23.84
N TYR A 242 -5.82 25.06 -23.98
CA TYR A 242 -5.77 26.47 -23.56
C TYR A 242 -6.37 26.72 -22.17
N SER A 243 -6.79 25.67 -21.47
CA SER A 243 -7.37 25.79 -20.13
C SER A 243 -6.31 26.18 -19.10
N THR A 244 -6.68 27.09 -18.21
CA THR A 244 -5.89 27.41 -17.03
C THR A 244 -6.17 26.40 -15.92
N ILE A 245 -5.11 25.92 -15.27
CA ILE A 245 -5.17 24.99 -14.15
C ILE A 245 -4.68 25.64 -12.86
N GLY A 246 -5.04 25.05 -11.72
CA GLY A 246 -4.53 25.48 -10.42
C GLY A 246 -3.00 25.36 -10.36
N PRO A 247 -2.29 26.31 -9.71
CA PRO A 247 -0.84 26.34 -9.64
C PRO A 247 -0.23 25.18 -8.86
N ARG A 248 -1.02 24.43 -8.08
CA ARG A 248 -0.58 23.21 -7.40
C ARG A 248 -0.51 21.99 -8.31
N VAL A 249 -1.19 22.01 -9.45
CA VAL A 249 -1.11 20.91 -10.42
C VAL A 249 0.22 21.03 -11.15
N THR A 250 1.19 20.21 -10.77
CA THR A 250 2.55 20.26 -11.32
C THR A 250 2.90 19.05 -12.16
N GLU A 251 2.09 18.00 -12.13
CA GLU A 251 2.36 16.75 -12.85
C GLU A 251 1.16 16.33 -13.71
N PHE A 252 1.43 15.72 -14.86
CA PHE A 252 0.43 15.42 -15.87
C PHE A 252 0.55 13.97 -16.34
N GLY A 253 -0.54 13.21 -16.22
CA GLY A 253 -0.60 11.81 -16.62
C GLY A 253 -1.79 11.52 -17.54
N SER A 254 -1.63 10.60 -18.48
CA SER A 254 -2.79 10.05 -19.21
C SER A 254 -2.73 8.54 -19.26
N ILE A 255 -3.91 7.91 -19.24
CA ILE A 255 -4.05 6.47 -19.46
C ILE A 255 -5.21 6.20 -20.41
N ARG A 256 -4.98 5.34 -21.40
CA ARG A 256 -6.03 4.89 -22.31
C ARG A 256 -6.57 3.55 -21.84
N PHE A 257 -7.89 3.41 -21.83
CA PHE A 257 -8.58 2.15 -21.54
C PHE A 257 -9.47 1.74 -22.71
N ASP A 258 -10.05 0.54 -22.64
CA ASP A 258 -10.67 -0.15 -23.78
C ASP A 258 -9.69 -0.36 -24.95
N SER A 259 -8.42 -0.50 -24.61
CA SER A 259 -7.33 -0.66 -25.55
C SER A 259 -7.05 -2.14 -25.80
N PRO A 260 -6.72 -2.54 -27.04
CA PRO A 260 -6.35 -3.92 -27.34
C PRO A 260 -4.98 -4.32 -26.79
N ILE A 261 -4.26 -3.36 -26.20
CA ILE A 261 -3.01 -3.58 -25.49
C ILE A 261 -3.15 -3.04 -24.09
N GLU A 262 -2.50 -3.70 -23.12
CA GLU A 262 -2.46 -3.20 -21.77
C GLU A 262 -1.56 -1.95 -21.71
N GLU A 263 -2.14 -0.81 -21.30
CA GLU A 263 -1.41 0.46 -21.22
C GLU A 263 -1.14 0.87 -19.78
N ASP A 264 -0.04 1.58 -19.60
CA ASP A 264 0.41 2.18 -18.35
C ASP A 264 0.31 3.71 -18.47
N ILE A 265 0.39 4.41 -17.34
CA ILE A 265 0.31 5.88 -17.30
C ILE A 265 1.47 6.48 -18.09
N GLN A 266 1.10 7.32 -19.05
CA GLN A 266 2.00 8.15 -19.85
C GLN A 266 2.17 9.50 -19.16
N LEU A 267 3.42 9.94 -19.01
CA LEU A 267 3.76 11.21 -18.37
C LEU A 267 3.88 12.31 -19.43
N HIS A 268 3.45 13.52 -19.07
CA HIS A 268 3.46 14.69 -19.95
C HIS A 268 4.05 15.91 -19.24
N ASN A 269 4.55 16.86 -20.02
CA ASN A 269 5.26 18.03 -19.47
C ASN A 269 4.34 19.22 -19.17
N SER A 270 3.14 19.25 -19.76
CA SER A 270 2.21 20.38 -19.63
C SER A 270 0.79 20.00 -20.04
N ILE A 271 -0.18 20.89 -19.75
CA ILE A 271 -1.57 20.76 -20.22
C ILE A 271 -1.66 20.66 -21.76
N PRO A 272 -1.01 21.54 -22.56
CA PRO A 272 -1.01 21.37 -24.00
C PRO A 272 -0.46 20.02 -24.46
N ASP A 273 0.58 19.50 -23.80
CA ASP A 273 1.23 18.23 -24.15
C ASP A 273 0.28 17.04 -23.96
N ILE A 274 -0.32 16.91 -22.77
CA ILE A 274 -1.30 15.84 -22.49
C ILE A 274 -2.53 15.94 -23.41
N MET A 275 -3.10 17.13 -23.59
CA MET A 275 -4.31 17.32 -24.38
C MET A 275 -4.06 17.00 -25.87
N ASN A 276 -2.94 17.46 -26.43
CA ASN A 276 -2.57 17.17 -27.81
C ASN A 276 -2.24 15.68 -28.02
N SER A 277 -1.58 15.04 -27.04
CA SER A 277 -1.29 13.61 -27.08
C SER A 277 -2.58 12.78 -27.11
N ILE A 278 -3.54 13.07 -26.24
CA ILE A 278 -4.85 12.42 -26.23
C ILE A 278 -5.58 12.66 -27.55
N ALA A 279 -5.64 13.90 -28.04
CA ALA A 279 -6.29 14.23 -29.30
C ALA A 279 -5.67 13.46 -30.49
N SER A 280 -4.34 13.33 -30.52
CA SER A 280 -3.63 12.53 -31.53
C SER A 280 -4.02 11.05 -31.45
N ASN A 281 -4.08 10.48 -30.25
CA ASN A 281 -4.48 9.08 -30.05
C ASN A 281 -5.93 8.83 -30.43
N LEU A 282 -6.83 9.79 -30.19
CA LEU A 282 -8.24 9.69 -30.58
C LEU A 282 -8.46 9.82 -32.09
N LYS A 283 -7.57 10.51 -32.81
CA LYS A 283 -7.60 10.56 -34.29
C LYS A 283 -7.07 9.26 -34.93
N ALA A 284 -6.36 8.44 -34.16
CA ALA A 284 -5.87 7.13 -34.57
C ALA A 284 -6.19 6.04 -33.51
N PRO A 285 -7.48 5.72 -33.27
CA PRO A 285 -7.86 4.71 -32.30
C PRO A 285 -7.26 3.34 -32.61
N LEU A 286 -6.90 2.59 -31.58
CA LEU A 286 -6.41 1.23 -31.77
C LEU A 286 -7.54 0.27 -32.12
N SER A 287 -7.27 -0.63 -33.06
CA SER A 287 -8.21 -1.68 -33.46
C SER A 287 -7.86 -3.00 -32.78
N GLY A 288 -8.85 -3.71 -32.24
CA GLY A 288 -8.69 -5.02 -31.62
C GLY A 288 -9.67 -5.24 -30.46
N THR A 289 -9.59 -6.40 -29.82
CA THR A 289 -10.40 -6.71 -28.63
C THR A 289 -9.81 -6.03 -27.40
N PRO A 290 -10.59 -5.23 -26.64
CA PRO A 290 -10.12 -4.60 -25.40
C PRO A 290 -9.53 -5.61 -24.40
N GLN A 291 -8.37 -5.28 -23.83
CA GLN A 291 -7.70 -6.05 -22.78
C GLN A 291 -7.74 -5.36 -21.40
N ASN A 292 -8.13 -4.08 -21.36
CA ASN A 292 -8.32 -3.31 -20.14
C ASN A 292 -9.65 -2.57 -20.19
N ASP A 293 -10.13 -2.14 -19.02
CA ASP A 293 -11.36 -1.36 -18.87
C ASP A 293 -11.13 -0.17 -17.93
N VAL A 294 -12.21 0.57 -17.68
CA VAL A 294 -12.19 1.72 -16.75
C VAL A 294 -11.76 1.33 -15.33
N ARG A 295 -12.11 0.14 -14.85
CA ARG A 295 -11.72 -0.33 -13.51
C ARG A 295 -10.21 -0.51 -13.44
N SER A 296 -9.63 -1.25 -14.39
CA SER A 296 -8.19 -1.46 -14.46
C SER A 296 -7.44 -0.13 -14.60
N ALA A 297 -7.99 0.85 -15.32
CA ALA A 297 -7.41 2.19 -15.40
C ALA A 297 -7.39 2.89 -14.04
N ILE A 298 -8.48 2.86 -13.28
CA ILE A 298 -8.52 3.46 -11.94
C ILE A 298 -7.56 2.71 -10.99
N GLU A 299 -7.51 1.37 -11.03
CA GLU A 299 -6.57 0.57 -10.22
C GLU A 299 -5.11 0.93 -10.53
N LYS A 300 -4.76 1.16 -11.81
CA LYS A 300 -3.43 1.63 -12.20
C LYS A 300 -3.13 3.04 -11.72
N ILE A 301 -4.11 3.94 -11.75
CA ILE A 301 -3.97 5.29 -11.19
C ILE A 301 -3.72 5.23 -9.69
N LEU A 302 -4.46 4.41 -8.95
CA LEU A 302 -4.33 4.28 -7.50
C LEU A 302 -3.03 3.61 -7.05
N SER A 303 -2.41 2.79 -7.91
CA SER A 303 -1.18 2.05 -7.61
C SER A 303 0.10 2.67 -8.21
N THR A 304 -0.02 3.75 -8.97
CA THR A 304 1.12 4.35 -9.66
C THR A 304 2.10 5.01 -8.70
N LYS A 305 3.39 4.84 -8.97
CA LYS A 305 4.50 5.56 -8.31
C LYS A 305 5.12 6.63 -9.21
N LYS A 306 4.55 6.85 -10.40
CA LYS A 306 5.08 7.81 -11.39
C LYS A 306 4.62 9.24 -11.15
N LEU A 307 3.55 9.41 -10.38
CA LEU A 307 2.89 10.68 -10.11
C LEU A 307 2.53 10.78 -8.64
N GLN A 308 2.50 11.99 -8.09
CA GLN A 308 1.87 12.28 -6.82
C GLN A 308 0.35 12.19 -6.97
N ILE A 309 -0.26 11.22 -6.31
CA ILE A 309 -1.71 10.97 -6.39
C ILE A 309 -2.50 11.55 -5.20
N CYS A 310 -1.82 12.07 -4.18
CA CYS A 310 -2.44 12.88 -3.14
C CYS A 310 -3.13 14.13 -3.73
N GLY A 311 -4.42 14.31 -3.45
CA GLY A 311 -5.19 15.44 -3.96
C GLY A 311 -5.34 15.46 -5.48
N ALA A 312 -5.05 14.35 -6.17
CA ALA A 312 -5.03 14.29 -7.63
C ALA A 312 -6.42 14.55 -8.21
N THR A 313 -6.42 15.13 -9.40
CA THR A 313 -7.62 15.25 -10.22
C THR A 313 -7.58 14.20 -11.29
N VAL A 314 -8.54 13.28 -11.25
CA VAL A 314 -8.70 12.23 -12.25
C VAL A 314 -9.90 12.58 -13.11
N VAL A 315 -9.69 12.85 -14.40
CA VAL A 315 -10.78 13.00 -15.37
C VAL A 315 -10.96 11.68 -16.09
N ILE A 316 -12.16 11.12 -16.10
CA ILE A 316 -12.47 9.86 -16.77
C ILE A 316 -13.47 10.14 -17.88
N TYR A 317 -13.08 9.89 -19.14
CA TYR A 317 -13.99 9.99 -20.28
C TYR A 317 -14.32 8.60 -20.82
N VAL A 318 -15.56 8.15 -20.60
CA VAL A 318 -16.09 6.88 -21.10
C VAL A 318 -16.98 7.11 -22.32
N ASN A 319 -17.04 6.16 -23.24
CA ASN A 319 -17.96 6.17 -24.39
C ASN A 319 -19.14 5.20 -24.23
N TYR A 320 -19.28 4.55 -23.05
CA TYR A 320 -20.30 3.56 -22.76
C TYR A 320 -20.81 3.68 -21.32
N ARG A 321 -21.93 3.00 -21.02
CA ARG A 321 -22.46 2.91 -19.66
C ARG A 321 -21.71 1.84 -18.88
N VAL A 322 -20.97 2.26 -17.85
CA VAL A 322 -20.19 1.35 -17.00
C VAL A 322 -21.10 0.47 -16.14
N GLU A 323 -20.87 -0.84 -16.19
CA GLU A 323 -21.56 -1.85 -15.37
C GLU A 323 -20.95 -2.00 -13.97
N ILE A 324 -21.62 -2.76 -13.10
CA ILE A 324 -21.22 -2.95 -11.71
C ILE A 324 -19.92 -3.76 -11.62
N PHE A 325 -18.97 -3.29 -10.81
CA PHE A 325 -17.75 -4.01 -10.47
C PHE A 325 -17.38 -3.82 -8.99
N ASN A 326 -16.52 -4.67 -8.42
CA ASN A 326 -16.08 -4.50 -7.03
C ASN A 326 -15.25 -3.23 -6.88
N SER A 327 -15.74 -2.27 -6.09
CA SER A 327 -15.16 -0.92 -5.97
C SER A 327 -14.94 -0.47 -4.52
N GLU A 328 -15.13 -1.34 -3.52
CA GLU A 328 -15.01 -0.94 -2.11
C GLU A 328 -13.62 -0.43 -1.75
N GLU A 329 -12.58 -1.19 -2.13
CA GLU A 329 -11.18 -0.81 -1.88
C GLU A 329 -10.79 0.44 -2.68
N LEU A 330 -11.22 0.52 -3.94
CA LEU A 330 -10.99 1.66 -4.81
C LEU A 330 -11.60 2.94 -4.22
N ILE A 331 -12.84 2.88 -3.73
CA ILE A 331 -13.52 4.00 -3.07
C ILE A 331 -12.76 4.41 -1.81
N ALA A 332 -12.32 3.45 -1.00
CA ALA A 332 -11.53 3.73 0.20
C ALA A 332 -10.25 4.48 -0.16
N GLN A 333 -9.53 4.03 -1.20
CA GLN A 333 -8.29 4.64 -1.68
C GLN A 333 -8.49 6.03 -2.29
N LEU A 334 -9.58 6.26 -3.03
CA LEU A 334 -9.93 7.59 -3.55
C LEU A 334 -10.16 8.58 -2.41
N ARG A 335 -10.85 8.14 -1.35
CA ARG A 335 -11.10 8.96 -0.16
C ARG A 335 -9.79 9.25 0.57
N THR A 336 -9.05 8.23 1.00
CA THR A 336 -7.85 8.43 1.83
C THR A 336 -6.78 9.32 1.19
N ARG A 337 -6.72 9.35 -0.15
CA ARG A 337 -5.79 10.20 -0.90
C ARG A 337 -6.40 11.51 -1.40
N HIS A 338 -7.64 11.83 -1.02
CA HIS A 338 -8.36 13.03 -1.44
C HIS A 338 -8.43 13.22 -2.97
N ILE A 339 -8.56 12.12 -3.71
CA ILE A 339 -8.59 12.14 -5.18
C ILE A 339 -9.96 12.60 -5.65
N SER A 340 -9.97 13.66 -6.46
CA SER A 340 -11.18 14.17 -7.09
C SER A 340 -11.38 13.51 -8.45
N VAL A 341 -12.51 12.82 -8.66
CA VAL A 341 -12.79 12.11 -9.92
C VAL A 341 -13.89 12.83 -10.70
N TYR A 342 -13.59 13.28 -11.91
CA TYR A 342 -14.53 13.93 -12.81
C TYR A 342 -14.85 13.01 -13.98
N THR A 343 -16.03 12.42 -13.95
CA THR A 343 -16.49 11.51 -15.00
C THR A 343 -17.30 12.26 -16.05
N TRP A 344 -16.95 12.00 -17.31
CA TRP A 344 -17.63 12.44 -18.52
C TRP A 344 -18.21 11.20 -19.19
N GLU A 345 -19.55 11.13 -19.24
CA GLU A 345 -20.27 9.98 -19.78
C GLU A 345 -21.37 10.42 -20.77
N PRO A 346 -21.75 9.54 -21.73
CA PRO A 346 -22.92 9.76 -22.56
C PRO A 346 -24.19 9.87 -21.73
N TYR A 347 -25.23 10.47 -22.31
CA TYR A 347 -26.53 10.53 -21.66
C TYR A 347 -27.18 9.15 -21.52
N PHE A 348 -27.57 8.81 -20.30
CA PHE A 348 -28.33 7.60 -19.99
C PHE A 348 -29.59 7.97 -19.19
N SER A 349 -30.70 7.28 -19.47
CA SER A 349 -31.94 7.41 -18.71
C SER A 349 -31.85 6.83 -17.29
N VAL A 350 -30.79 6.07 -17.00
CA VAL A 350 -30.50 5.46 -15.71
C VAL A 350 -29.06 5.74 -15.30
N PRO A 351 -28.77 6.09 -14.03
CA PRO A 351 -27.41 6.38 -13.57
C PRO A 351 -26.45 5.23 -13.88
N SER A 352 -25.20 5.55 -14.22
CA SER A 352 -24.14 4.56 -14.43
C SER A 352 -23.56 4.08 -13.10
N TYR A 353 -22.75 3.02 -13.13
CA TYR A 353 -22.04 2.61 -11.93
C TYR A 353 -21.00 3.66 -11.46
N LEU A 354 -20.45 4.47 -12.38
CA LEU A 354 -19.60 5.60 -12.00
C LEU A 354 -20.41 6.68 -11.25
N SER A 355 -21.67 6.91 -11.64
CA SER A 355 -22.61 7.74 -10.86
C SER A 355 -22.81 7.19 -9.44
N TRP A 356 -22.91 5.87 -9.28
CA TRP A 356 -22.99 5.26 -7.94
C TRP A 356 -21.71 5.44 -7.13
N ILE A 357 -20.53 5.18 -7.73
CA ILE A 357 -19.22 5.38 -7.07
C ILE A 357 -19.10 6.82 -6.59
N SER A 358 -19.54 7.80 -7.38
CA SER A 358 -19.40 9.20 -7.02
C SER A 358 -20.16 9.56 -5.74
N THR A 359 -21.36 8.99 -5.52
CA THR A 359 -22.10 9.14 -4.25
C THR A 359 -21.34 8.60 -3.05
N LYS A 360 -20.43 7.64 -3.26
CA LYS A 360 -19.60 7.05 -2.23
C LYS A 360 -18.28 7.77 -2.06
N THR A 361 -18.01 8.91 -2.69
CA THR A 361 -16.74 9.63 -2.49
C THR A 361 -16.87 10.89 -1.64
N TYR A 362 -18.01 11.06 -0.94
CA TYR A 362 -18.27 12.22 -0.09
C TYR A 362 -17.99 13.55 -0.80
N GLY A 363 -18.46 13.71 -2.03
CA GLY A 363 -18.34 14.96 -2.79
C GLY A 363 -16.97 15.24 -3.40
N HIS A 364 -16.06 14.25 -3.44
CA HIS A 364 -14.80 14.34 -4.20
C HIS A 364 -14.96 13.92 -5.66
N SER A 365 -15.94 13.08 -5.97
CA SER A 365 -16.22 12.72 -7.36
C SER A 365 -17.43 13.46 -7.90
N VAL A 366 -17.26 13.97 -9.10
CA VAL A 366 -18.28 14.58 -9.93
C VAL A 366 -18.56 13.64 -11.10
N VAL A 367 -19.82 13.41 -11.38
CA VAL A 367 -20.26 12.74 -12.61
C VAL A 367 -21.13 13.74 -13.33
N SER A 368 -20.76 14.04 -14.58
CA SER A 368 -21.55 14.88 -15.47
C SER A 368 -21.87 14.09 -16.73
N SER A 369 -23.17 13.92 -16.96
CA SER A 369 -23.70 13.53 -18.26
C SER A 369 -23.78 14.79 -19.11
N LEU A 370 -22.94 14.85 -20.13
CA LEU A 370 -22.98 15.94 -21.11
C LEU A 370 -23.63 15.40 -22.37
N THR A 371 -24.81 15.93 -22.68
CA THR A 371 -25.32 15.83 -24.05
C THR A 371 -24.47 16.74 -24.94
N GLU A 372 -24.21 16.34 -26.19
CA GLU A 372 -23.45 17.15 -27.16
C GLU A 372 -24.04 18.56 -27.38
N ARG A 373 -25.26 18.81 -26.93
CA ARG A 373 -25.89 20.14 -26.84
C ARG A 373 -25.73 20.69 -25.43
N ALA A 374 -24.62 21.41 -25.24
CA ALA A 374 -24.30 22.21 -24.07
C ALA A 374 -25.54 22.93 -23.47
N GLY A 375 -25.84 22.65 -22.21
CA GLY A 375 -26.81 23.43 -21.43
C GLY A 375 -27.41 22.71 -20.22
N ASN A 376 -27.61 21.40 -20.31
CA ASN A 376 -28.21 20.62 -19.23
C ASN A 376 -27.13 19.70 -18.64
N SER A 377 -26.54 20.10 -17.53
CA SER A 377 -25.68 19.22 -16.73
C SER A 377 -26.59 18.30 -15.91
N GLU A 378 -26.66 17.03 -16.26
CA GLU A 378 -27.23 16.00 -15.39
C GLU A 378 -26.11 15.35 -14.59
N GLY A 379 -26.31 15.22 -13.27
CA GLY A 379 -25.29 14.71 -12.37
C GLY A 379 -25.30 15.39 -11.01
N ASN A 380 -24.19 15.26 -10.28
CA ASN A 380 -24.01 15.85 -8.95
C ASN A 380 -23.20 17.16 -8.98
N PHE A 381 -23.12 17.81 -10.14
CA PHE A 381 -22.43 19.08 -10.36
C PHE A 381 -23.23 19.98 -11.31
N PHE A 382 -23.31 21.27 -10.97
CA PHE A 382 -23.96 22.29 -11.78
C PHE A 382 -23.06 23.53 -11.86
N PHE A 383 -22.94 24.09 -13.08
CA PHE A 383 -22.12 25.26 -13.35
C PHE A 383 -22.97 26.52 -13.35
N VAL A 384 -22.57 27.52 -12.56
CA VAL A 384 -23.19 28.85 -12.58
C VAL A 384 -22.25 29.80 -13.30
N TYR A 385 -22.61 30.18 -14.53
CA TYR A 385 -21.82 31.13 -15.35
C TYR A 385 -21.89 32.59 -14.86
N ALA A 386 -22.77 32.89 -13.89
CA ALA A 386 -22.89 34.23 -13.34
C ALA A 386 -21.74 34.50 -12.34
N PRO A 387 -21.01 35.62 -12.45
CA PRO A 387 -19.99 35.98 -11.49
C PRO A 387 -20.62 36.21 -10.11
N LEU A 388 -20.19 35.43 -9.12
CA LEU A 388 -20.57 35.63 -7.73
C LEU A 388 -19.64 36.68 -7.10
N TRP A 389 -20.17 37.88 -6.89
CA TRP A 389 -19.55 38.94 -6.10
C TRP A 389 -19.57 38.63 -4.60
N LYS A 390 -18.69 39.26 -3.81
CA LYS A 390 -18.63 39.13 -2.34
C LYS A 390 -19.84 39.76 -1.64
N LYS A 391 -21.00 39.12 -1.76
CA LYS A 391 -22.29 39.50 -1.17
C LYS A 391 -23.05 38.24 -0.73
N THR A 392 -24.15 38.43 0.00
CA THR A 392 -25.03 37.34 0.40
C THR A 392 -25.90 36.89 -0.77
N TYR A 393 -26.11 35.58 -0.89
CA TYR A 393 -27.02 34.96 -1.87
C TYR A 393 -27.97 34.02 -1.16
N ASP A 394 -29.23 34.03 -1.59
CA ASP A 394 -30.19 32.98 -1.25
C ASP A 394 -30.05 31.84 -2.26
N VAL A 395 -29.69 30.65 -1.77
CA VAL A 395 -29.59 29.44 -2.59
C VAL A 395 -30.77 28.54 -2.26
N THR A 396 -31.67 28.36 -3.22
CA THR A 396 -32.81 27.45 -3.08
C THR A 396 -32.52 26.17 -3.84
N ILE A 397 -32.51 25.05 -3.13
CA ILE A 397 -32.40 23.71 -3.74
C ILE A 397 -33.75 23.03 -3.61
N THR A 398 -34.34 22.72 -4.76
CA THR A 398 -35.56 21.91 -4.84
C THR A 398 -35.16 20.48 -5.12
N TYR A 399 -35.59 19.54 -4.28
CA TYR A 399 -35.32 18.12 -4.43
C TYR A 399 -36.64 17.34 -4.35
N ASP A 400 -36.68 16.18 -5.01
CA ASP A 400 -37.79 15.24 -4.96
C ASP A 400 -37.21 13.86 -4.67
N PHE A 401 -37.57 13.27 -3.53
CA PHE A 401 -37.13 11.92 -3.16
C PHE A 401 -38.28 10.95 -3.44
N PRO A 402 -38.08 9.94 -4.32
CA PRO A 402 -39.14 9.01 -4.67
C PRO A 402 -39.68 8.22 -3.47
N ASP A 403 -38.88 8.12 -2.39
CA ASP A 403 -39.12 7.20 -1.28
C ASP A 403 -39.71 7.91 -0.05
N ASN A 404 -39.92 9.23 -0.10
CA ASN A 404 -40.32 10.10 1.03
C ASN A 404 -39.39 10.08 2.26
N ASP A 405 -38.23 9.42 2.18
CA ASP A 405 -37.25 9.39 3.25
C ASP A 405 -36.44 10.69 3.33
N ARG A 406 -36.20 11.18 4.55
CA ARG A 406 -35.32 12.34 4.77
C ARG A 406 -33.87 11.95 4.48
N GLN A 407 -33.26 12.62 3.52
CA GLN A 407 -31.83 12.49 3.25
C GLN A 407 -31.07 13.78 3.59
N LEU A 408 -29.82 13.64 4.01
CA LEU A 408 -28.91 14.76 4.21
C LEU A 408 -28.33 15.17 2.86
N ILE A 409 -28.51 16.44 2.49
CA ILE A 409 -27.89 17.02 1.28
C ILE A 409 -26.72 17.89 1.73
N SER A 410 -25.51 17.55 1.29
CA SER A 410 -24.33 18.38 1.43
C SER A 410 -24.05 19.11 0.12
N VAL A 411 -23.84 20.42 0.18
CA VAL A 411 -23.62 21.28 -0.99
C VAL A 411 -22.25 21.91 -0.86
N ARG A 412 -21.44 21.78 -1.92
CA ARG A 412 -20.14 22.44 -2.02
C ARG A 412 -20.22 23.56 -3.04
N ILE A 413 -19.83 24.75 -2.62
CA ILE A 413 -19.74 25.93 -3.49
C ILE A 413 -18.27 26.30 -3.56
N GLY A 414 -17.71 26.34 -4.76
CA GLY A 414 -16.38 26.87 -5.01
C GLY A 414 -16.40 27.88 -6.16
N SER A 415 -15.33 28.66 -6.27
CA SER A 415 -15.12 29.56 -7.40
C SER A 415 -14.42 28.85 -8.56
N ILE A 416 -14.72 29.24 -9.79
CA ILE A 416 -13.97 28.81 -10.99
C ILE A 416 -12.55 29.41 -10.99
N SER A 417 -12.39 30.59 -10.37
CA SER A 417 -11.12 31.32 -10.31
C SER A 417 -10.25 30.93 -9.11
N ASP A 418 -10.86 30.51 -8.00
CA ASP A 418 -10.13 29.87 -6.89
C ASP A 418 -10.05 28.37 -7.19
N GLN A 419 -9.11 28.02 -8.06
CA GLN A 419 -8.26 26.83 -7.94
C GLN A 419 -8.94 25.61 -7.31
N GLN A 420 -10.10 25.19 -7.84
CA GLN A 420 -11.03 24.33 -7.13
C GLN A 420 -10.61 22.85 -7.00
N LEU A 421 -9.34 22.56 -7.26
CA LEU A 421 -8.70 21.32 -6.85
C LEU A 421 -8.22 21.40 -5.39
N ASP A 422 -8.34 22.58 -4.73
CA ASP A 422 -7.72 22.94 -3.45
C ASP A 422 -8.55 22.71 -2.20
N ALA A 423 -9.86 22.61 -2.31
CA ALA A 423 -10.68 22.44 -1.11
C ALA A 423 -10.81 20.94 -0.81
N TRP A 424 -9.84 20.40 -0.09
CA TRP A 424 -10.10 19.22 0.72
C TRP A 424 -11.19 19.58 1.71
N ALA A 425 -12.42 19.25 1.35
CA ALA A 425 -13.51 19.40 2.26
C ALA A 425 -13.30 18.43 3.43
N PRO A 426 -13.51 18.87 4.68
CA PRO A 426 -13.57 17.94 5.78
C PRO A 426 -14.63 16.88 5.49
N TYR A 427 -14.35 15.62 5.82
CA TYR A 427 -15.38 14.60 5.90
C TYR A 427 -16.36 15.07 6.97
N ASN A 428 -17.58 15.41 6.57
CA ASN A 428 -18.67 15.50 7.53
C ASN A 428 -19.02 14.05 7.88
N ASP A 429 -18.59 13.62 9.06
CA ASP A 429 -19.02 12.36 9.69
C ASP A 429 -20.54 12.34 9.90
#